data_AF-A0A357T9G3-F1
#
_entry.id   AF-A0A357T9G3-F1
#
_cell.length_a   1.000
_cell.length_b   1.000
_cell.length_c   1.000
_cell.angle_alpha   90.00
_cell.angle_beta   90.00
_cell.angle_gamma   90.00
#
_symmetry.space_group_name_H-M   'P 1'
#
loop_
_entity.id
_entity.type
_entity.pdbx_description
1 polymer ?
#
loop_
_entity_poly.entity_id
_entity_poly.type
_entity_poly.pdbx_seq_one_letter_code
_entity_poly.pdbx_strand_id
1 'polypeptide(L)'
;MFKMRNAQKTVVQAAEEKEVESKEQKDMERVLQDKEKCIVSTMKVVNDLLQYMTTLDYVREMIQDTNGQAEMIQTVAASSEEMTAATEDISNYVQESSGNMRLAMGETAQALEKVEKTFASVEENISEIDAVKDIMAEVNEETVKINELVNVIKSVADQTNLLSLNASIEAARAGENGRGFAVVADEIKKLAESTKEQVDIIRKIVEGLNGKINKASGEIDRVVKNFDASKASINEATSGIFQISGIMSSVESSFTSISANVEEQTATTQEITANIMEINDKSSVIKEKTNQTGQSFYDVSVKIDEVRLNALNFANERDPWVMIDLTITDHLMWKWRVYNMILGYVDLDPKTVGDHHSCRLGKWLTTLDTGNGKITGLITKMEKPHSLIHQDAKKAIEAYNRGDVETADRLLKDIERNSHTVVDLLEELKRQL
;
A
#
# COMPACT_ATOMS: atom_id res chain seq x y z
N MET A 1 -3.33 116.63 -38.95
CA MET A 1 -3.29 116.05 -37.58
C MET A 1 -4.31 114.93 -37.34
N PHE A 2 -5.53 114.95 -37.91
CA PHE A 2 -6.55 113.92 -37.62
C PHE A 2 -6.23 112.52 -38.21
N LYS A 3 -5.60 112.43 -39.39
CA LYS A 3 -5.18 111.15 -40.00
C LYS A 3 -4.04 110.45 -39.24
N MET A 4 -3.16 111.17 -38.55
CA MET A 4 -2.06 110.56 -37.76
C MET A 4 -2.55 109.98 -36.43
N ARG A 5 -3.53 110.60 -35.77
CA ARG A 5 -4.10 110.10 -34.50
C ARG A 5 -4.90 108.81 -34.67
N ASN A 6 -5.62 108.64 -35.80
CA ASN A 6 -6.31 107.39 -36.09
C ASN A 6 -5.34 106.26 -36.44
N ALA A 7 -4.31 106.53 -37.25
CA ALA A 7 -3.26 105.54 -37.54
C ALA A 7 -2.54 105.06 -36.27
N GLN A 8 -2.28 105.97 -35.33
CA GLN A 8 -1.60 105.63 -34.08
C GLN A 8 -2.49 104.82 -33.10
N LYS A 9 -3.80 105.04 -33.08
CA LYS A 9 -4.75 104.20 -32.32
C LYS A 9 -4.87 102.80 -32.92
N THR A 10 -4.94 102.67 -34.24
CA THR A 10 -5.03 101.36 -34.92
C THR A 10 -3.76 100.53 -34.72
N VAL A 11 -2.58 101.17 -34.67
CA VAL A 11 -1.30 100.47 -34.42
C VAL A 11 -1.19 99.98 -32.97
N VAL A 12 -1.66 100.75 -31.99
CA VAL A 12 -1.65 100.34 -30.57
C VAL A 12 -2.64 99.21 -30.34
N GLN A 13 -3.83 99.28 -30.92
CA GLN A 13 -4.85 98.23 -30.80
C GLN A 13 -4.42 96.92 -31.47
N ALA A 14 -3.76 96.99 -32.64
CA ALA A 14 -3.17 95.82 -33.30
C ALA A 14 -1.94 95.25 -32.55
N ALA A 15 -1.24 96.06 -31.75
CA ALA A 15 -0.14 95.61 -30.90
C ALA A 15 -0.66 94.90 -29.63
N GLU A 16 -1.72 95.41 -29.01
CA GLU A 16 -2.41 94.78 -27.88
C GLU A 16 -3.08 93.45 -28.30
N GLU A 17 -3.74 93.41 -29.48
CA GLU A 17 -4.29 92.17 -30.04
C GLU A 17 -3.20 91.13 -30.32
N LYS A 18 -2.04 91.53 -30.88
CA LYS A 18 -0.87 90.64 -31.05
C LYS A 18 -0.26 90.16 -29.74
N GLU A 19 -0.29 90.97 -28.69
CA GLU A 19 0.24 90.60 -27.38
C GLU A 19 -0.67 89.60 -26.66
N VAL A 20 -2.00 89.77 -26.80
CA VAL A 20 -2.99 88.79 -26.34
C VAL A 20 -2.88 87.49 -27.14
N GLU A 21 -2.83 87.54 -28.48
CA GLU A 21 -2.61 86.37 -29.33
C GLU A 21 -1.30 85.65 -28.98
N SER A 22 -0.20 86.38 -28.74
CA SER A 22 1.08 85.79 -28.35
C SER A 22 1.04 85.12 -26.97
N LYS A 23 0.26 85.67 -26.03
CA LYS A 23 0.07 85.09 -24.70
C LYS A 23 -0.80 83.83 -24.76
N GLU A 24 -1.91 83.87 -25.50
CA GLU A 24 -2.76 82.70 -25.74
C GLU A 24 -1.99 81.58 -26.47
N GLN A 25 -1.13 81.93 -27.42
CA GLN A 25 -0.26 80.98 -28.12
C GLN A 25 0.75 80.31 -27.18
N LYS A 26 1.38 81.08 -26.26
CA LYS A 26 2.29 80.53 -25.25
C LYS A 26 1.58 79.65 -24.22
N ASP A 27 0.38 80.03 -23.80
CA ASP A 27 -0.43 79.21 -22.88
C ASP A 27 -0.89 77.91 -23.56
N MET A 28 -1.24 77.96 -24.86
CA MET A 28 -1.54 76.78 -25.66
C MET A 28 -0.32 75.86 -25.83
N GLU A 29 0.86 76.40 -26.13
CA GLU A 29 2.12 75.64 -26.22
C GLU A 29 2.46 74.96 -24.89
N ARG A 30 2.25 75.64 -23.76
CA ARG A 30 2.46 75.06 -22.43
C ARG A 30 1.49 73.91 -22.13
N VAL A 31 0.21 74.08 -22.44
CA VAL A 31 -0.81 73.01 -22.27
C VAL A 31 -0.48 71.81 -23.16
N LEU A 32 0.01 72.03 -24.39
CA LEU A 32 0.44 70.96 -25.28
C LEU A 32 1.66 70.21 -24.72
N GLN A 33 2.66 70.91 -24.19
CA GLN A 33 3.83 70.29 -23.55
C GLN A 33 3.47 69.49 -22.29
N ASP A 34 2.56 70.00 -21.47
CA ASP A 34 2.11 69.30 -20.26
C ASP A 34 1.29 68.04 -20.63
N LYS A 35 0.48 68.10 -21.70
CA LYS A 35 -0.20 66.93 -22.28
C LYS A 35 0.79 65.89 -22.81
N GLU A 36 1.81 66.31 -23.56
CA GLU A 36 2.84 65.42 -24.12
C GLU A 36 3.60 64.68 -23.00
N LYS A 37 4.01 65.40 -21.94
CA LYS A 37 4.63 64.78 -20.76
C LYS A 37 3.72 63.78 -20.06
N CYS A 38 2.42 64.10 -19.93
CA CYS A 38 1.43 63.21 -19.35
C CYS A 38 1.29 61.93 -20.18
N ILE A 39 1.18 62.04 -21.51
CA ILE A 39 1.06 60.91 -22.43
C ILE A 39 2.29 60.00 -22.35
N VAL A 40 3.50 60.58 -22.39
CA VAL A 40 4.75 59.80 -22.26
C VAL A 40 4.81 59.07 -20.91
N SER A 41 4.42 59.74 -19.83
CA SER A 41 4.36 59.10 -18.51
C SER A 41 3.32 57.96 -18.45
N THR A 42 2.15 58.14 -19.06
CA THR A 42 1.12 57.08 -19.13
C THR A 42 1.59 55.91 -19.98
N MET A 43 2.21 56.17 -21.13
CA MET A 43 2.77 55.13 -21.99
C MET A 43 3.82 54.29 -21.27
N LYS A 44 4.69 54.92 -20.49
CA LYS A 44 5.68 54.21 -19.69
C LYS A 44 5.01 53.22 -18.72
N VAL A 45 4.04 53.70 -17.94
CA VAL A 45 3.32 52.85 -16.97
C VAL A 45 2.59 51.70 -17.66
N VAL A 46 1.95 51.97 -18.80
CA VAL A 46 1.24 50.96 -19.59
C VAL A 46 2.19 49.90 -20.17
N ASN A 47 3.35 50.31 -20.68
CA ASN A 47 4.38 49.39 -21.17
C ASN A 47 4.96 48.53 -20.04
N ASP A 48 5.27 49.12 -18.89
CA ASP A 48 5.78 48.41 -17.71
C ASP A 48 4.75 47.36 -17.24
N LEU A 49 3.45 47.70 -17.25
CA LEU A 49 2.36 46.77 -16.92
C LEU A 49 2.26 45.61 -17.91
N LEU A 50 2.32 45.88 -19.22
CA LEU A 50 2.28 44.83 -20.24
C LEU A 50 3.49 43.91 -20.12
N GLN A 51 4.69 44.47 -19.96
CA GLN A 51 5.91 43.69 -19.76
C GLN A 51 5.78 42.77 -18.54
N TYR A 52 5.30 43.30 -17.41
CA TYR A 52 5.02 42.49 -16.22
C TYR A 52 4.03 41.36 -16.52
N MET A 53 2.89 41.65 -17.16
CA MET A 53 1.90 40.62 -17.54
C MET A 53 2.50 39.52 -18.42
N THR A 54 3.36 39.86 -19.38
CA THR A 54 3.99 38.87 -20.29
C THR A 54 5.02 37.95 -19.64
N THR A 55 5.34 38.19 -18.36
CA THR A 55 6.24 37.36 -17.54
C THR A 55 5.48 36.53 -16.49
N LEU A 56 4.15 36.61 -16.45
CA LEU A 56 3.32 35.83 -15.52
C LEU A 56 3.05 34.43 -16.07
N ASP A 57 3.95 33.49 -15.78
CA ASP A 57 3.79 32.07 -16.12
C ASP A 57 2.86 31.30 -15.14
N TYR A 58 2.42 31.94 -14.05
CA TYR A 58 1.62 31.31 -12.99
C TYR A 58 0.34 30.63 -13.48
N VAL A 59 -0.32 31.16 -14.52
CA VAL A 59 -1.54 30.55 -15.07
C VAL A 59 -1.25 29.17 -15.65
N ARG A 60 -0.13 29.04 -16.37
CA ARG A 60 0.29 27.78 -16.95
C ARG A 60 0.70 26.77 -15.88
N GLU A 61 1.42 27.20 -14.86
CA GLU A 61 1.77 26.35 -13.71
C GLU A 61 0.51 25.83 -13.00
N MET A 62 -0.47 26.71 -12.74
CA MET A 62 -1.74 26.29 -12.14
C MET A 62 -2.52 25.29 -13.01
N ILE A 63 -2.49 25.40 -14.35
CA ILE A 63 -3.11 24.42 -15.25
C ILE A 63 -2.39 23.07 -15.14
N GLN A 64 -1.06 23.07 -15.07
CA GLN A 64 -0.28 21.83 -14.90
C GLN A 64 -0.58 21.18 -13.55
N ASP A 65 -0.61 21.95 -12.47
CA ASP A 65 -0.92 21.46 -11.12
C ASP A 65 -2.32 20.86 -11.04
N THR A 66 -3.33 21.52 -11.64
CA THR A 66 -4.70 20.99 -11.66
C THR A 66 -4.84 19.69 -12.47
N ASN A 67 -4.10 19.55 -13.58
CA ASN A 67 -4.08 18.31 -14.33
C ASN A 67 -3.37 17.19 -13.55
N GLY A 68 -2.25 17.48 -12.90
CA GLY A 68 -1.56 16.51 -12.03
C GLY A 68 -2.42 16.09 -10.83
N GLN A 69 -3.21 17.01 -10.27
CA GLN A 69 -4.18 16.69 -9.21
C GLN A 69 -5.25 15.70 -9.68
N ALA A 70 -5.77 15.86 -10.89
CA ALA A 70 -6.76 14.93 -11.45
C ALA A 70 -6.20 13.50 -11.60
N GLU A 71 -4.94 13.35 -12.01
CA GLU A 71 -4.27 12.04 -12.11
C GLU A 71 -4.07 11.39 -10.73
N MET A 72 -3.67 12.18 -9.73
CA MET A 72 -3.56 11.69 -8.35
C MET A 72 -4.90 11.24 -7.79
N ILE A 73 -5.99 11.97 -8.06
CA ILE A 73 -7.35 11.60 -7.64
C ILE A 73 -7.75 10.25 -8.24
N GLN A 74 -7.50 10.02 -9.53
CA GLN A 74 -7.79 8.73 -10.17
C GLN A 74 -7.00 7.57 -9.54
N THR A 75 -5.73 7.82 -9.22
CA THR A 75 -4.89 6.81 -8.57
C THR A 75 -5.43 6.45 -7.19
N VAL A 76 -5.79 7.45 -6.38
CA VAL A 76 -6.36 7.22 -5.04
C VAL A 76 -7.74 6.55 -5.12
N ALA A 77 -8.56 6.88 -6.13
CA ALA A 77 -9.83 6.21 -6.38
C ALA A 77 -9.64 4.70 -6.66
N ALA A 78 -8.70 4.35 -7.55
CA ALA A 78 -8.39 2.96 -7.84
C ALA A 78 -7.89 2.20 -6.60
N SER A 79 -7.01 2.81 -5.80
CA SER A 79 -6.57 2.21 -4.53
C SER A 79 -7.71 2.02 -3.52
N SER A 80 -8.71 2.91 -3.51
CA SER A 80 -9.88 2.78 -2.64
C SER A 80 -10.79 1.61 -3.07
N GLU A 81 -10.95 1.41 -4.38
CA GLU A 81 -11.67 0.24 -4.93
C GLU A 81 -10.94 -1.07 -4.59
N GLU A 82 -9.62 -1.12 -4.78
CA GLU A 82 -8.80 -2.27 -4.40
C GLU A 82 -8.89 -2.57 -2.90
N MET A 83 -8.87 -1.53 -2.05
CA MET A 83 -9.02 -1.69 -0.60
C MET A 83 -10.40 -2.25 -0.23
N THR A 84 -11.46 -1.82 -0.92
CA THR A 84 -12.82 -2.35 -0.72
C THR A 84 -12.88 -3.85 -1.02
N ALA A 85 -12.30 -4.27 -2.16
CA ALA A 85 -12.24 -5.68 -2.55
C ALA A 85 -11.42 -6.51 -1.54
N ALA A 86 -10.26 -6.00 -1.11
CA ALA A 86 -9.42 -6.67 -0.14
C ALA A 86 -10.13 -6.84 1.22
N THR A 87 -10.89 -5.84 1.67
CA THR A 87 -11.67 -5.93 2.91
C THR A 87 -12.80 -6.97 2.80
N GLU A 88 -13.45 -7.08 1.64
CA GLU A 88 -14.45 -8.12 1.37
C GLU A 88 -13.83 -9.53 1.39
N ASP A 89 -12.68 -9.71 0.75
CA ASP A 89 -11.93 -10.97 0.77
C ASP A 89 -11.53 -11.38 2.20
N ILE A 90 -11.06 -10.44 3.02
CA ILE A 90 -10.73 -10.71 4.43
C ILE A 90 -12.00 -11.11 5.19
N SER A 91 -13.13 -10.45 4.97
CA SER A 91 -14.42 -10.79 5.60
C SER A 91 -14.82 -12.24 5.30
N ASN A 92 -14.76 -12.63 4.02
CA ASN A 92 -15.08 -13.99 3.58
C ASN A 92 -14.12 -15.01 4.20
N TYR A 93 -12.81 -14.70 4.22
CA TYR A 93 -11.79 -15.56 4.81
C TYR A 93 -12.01 -15.78 6.31
N VAL A 94 -12.40 -14.74 7.05
CA VAL A 94 -12.73 -14.85 8.49
C VAL A 94 -13.95 -15.73 8.70
N GLN A 95 -15.02 -15.56 7.90
CA GLN A 95 -16.22 -16.38 8.03
C GLN A 95 -15.95 -17.86 7.75
N GLU A 96 -15.21 -18.16 6.69
CA GLU A 96 -14.79 -19.53 6.36
C GLU A 96 -13.94 -20.13 7.48
N SER A 97 -12.95 -19.37 7.96
CA SER A 97 -12.03 -19.84 8.99
C SER A 97 -12.72 -20.08 10.34
N SER A 98 -13.66 -19.21 10.74
CA SER A 98 -14.52 -19.47 11.91
C SER A 98 -15.43 -20.68 11.71
N GLY A 99 -15.90 -20.93 10.48
CA GLY A 99 -16.59 -22.17 10.14
C GLY A 99 -15.74 -23.41 10.40
N ASN A 100 -14.51 -23.42 9.87
CA ASN A 100 -13.54 -24.48 10.07
C ASN A 100 -13.16 -24.64 11.55
N MET A 101 -13.03 -23.54 12.30
CA MET A 101 -12.76 -23.55 13.74
C MET A 101 -13.86 -24.27 14.51
N ARG A 102 -15.13 -23.97 14.23
CA ARG A 102 -16.27 -24.66 14.86
C ARG A 102 -16.29 -26.16 14.56
N LEU A 103 -15.98 -26.56 13.33
CA LEU A 103 -15.86 -27.98 12.98
C LEU A 103 -14.75 -28.66 13.79
N ALA A 104 -13.57 -28.04 13.85
CA ALA A 104 -12.41 -28.58 14.55
C ALA A 104 -12.63 -28.65 16.08
N MET A 105 -13.34 -27.68 16.67
CA MET A 105 -13.79 -27.74 18.06
C MET A 105 -14.74 -28.92 18.30
N GLY A 106 -15.66 -29.18 17.37
CA GLY A 106 -16.55 -30.34 17.41
C GLY A 106 -15.79 -31.67 17.35
N GLU A 107 -14.81 -31.79 16.46
CA GLU A 107 -13.94 -32.98 16.37
C GLU A 107 -13.11 -33.18 17.64
N THR A 108 -12.60 -32.10 18.23
CA THR A 108 -11.84 -32.14 19.48
C THR A 108 -12.71 -32.60 20.65
N ALA A 109 -13.97 -32.17 20.72
CA ALA A 109 -14.92 -32.63 21.73
C ALA A 109 -15.25 -34.12 21.57
N GLN A 110 -15.45 -34.60 20.33
CA GLN A 110 -15.64 -36.03 20.07
C GLN A 110 -14.40 -36.87 20.40
N ALA A 111 -13.19 -36.33 20.16
CA ALA A 111 -11.95 -36.99 20.56
C ALA A 111 -11.88 -37.14 22.08
N LEU A 112 -12.24 -36.10 22.85
CA LEU A 112 -12.30 -36.16 24.30
C LEU A 112 -13.24 -37.26 24.80
N GLU A 113 -14.46 -37.34 24.24
CA GLU A 113 -15.44 -38.38 24.60
C GLU A 113 -14.89 -39.80 24.34
N LYS A 114 -14.18 -40.00 23.22
CA LYS A 114 -13.55 -41.30 22.90
C LYS A 114 -12.43 -41.64 23.88
N VAL A 115 -11.64 -40.64 24.29
CA VAL A 115 -10.57 -40.83 25.28
C VAL A 115 -11.15 -41.18 26.64
N GLU A 116 -12.21 -40.50 27.09
CA GLU A 116 -12.92 -40.83 28.33
C GLU A 116 -13.48 -42.26 28.34
N LYS A 117 -14.10 -42.70 27.23
CA LYS A 117 -14.57 -44.10 27.08
C LYS A 117 -13.42 -45.09 27.14
N THR A 118 -12.29 -44.77 26.53
CA THR A 118 -11.09 -45.62 26.56
C THR A 118 -10.52 -45.71 27.98
N PHE A 119 -10.51 -44.58 28.70
CA PHE A 119 -10.08 -44.54 30.10
C PHE A 119 -10.95 -45.43 30.99
N ALA A 120 -12.27 -45.34 30.85
CA ALA A 120 -13.21 -46.18 31.59
C ALA A 120 -12.99 -47.68 31.33
N SER A 121 -12.76 -48.06 30.07
CA SER A 121 -12.46 -49.46 29.71
C SER A 121 -11.13 -49.94 30.28
N VAL A 122 -10.10 -49.09 30.35
CA VAL A 122 -8.82 -49.43 30.99
C VAL A 122 -8.99 -49.63 32.50
N GLU A 123 -9.77 -48.79 33.19
CA GLU A 123 -10.07 -48.99 34.61
C GLU A 123 -10.83 -50.30 34.87
N GLU A 124 -11.81 -50.64 34.02
CA GLU A 124 -12.54 -51.90 34.12
C GLU A 124 -11.61 -53.12 33.94
N ASN A 125 -10.76 -53.11 32.91
CA ASN A 125 -9.80 -54.19 32.65
C ASN A 125 -8.82 -54.39 33.81
N ILE A 126 -8.41 -53.33 34.51
CA ILE A 126 -7.54 -53.45 35.69
C ILE A 126 -8.27 -54.14 36.82
N SER A 127 -9.53 -53.76 37.08
CA SER A 127 -10.35 -54.43 38.08
C SER A 127 -10.54 -55.93 37.78
N GLU A 128 -10.70 -56.29 36.50
CA GLU A 128 -10.77 -57.70 36.08
C GLU A 128 -9.44 -58.44 36.32
N ILE A 129 -8.32 -57.81 36.02
CA ILE A 129 -6.99 -58.39 36.23
C ILE A 129 -6.64 -58.55 37.70
N ASP A 130 -7.05 -57.62 38.56
CA ASP A 130 -6.90 -57.78 40.01
C ASP A 130 -7.67 -59.02 40.52
N ALA A 131 -8.89 -59.25 40.03
CA ALA A 131 -9.63 -60.48 40.35
C ALA A 131 -8.92 -61.75 39.86
N VAL A 132 -8.30 -61.72 38.67
CA VAL A 132 -7.50 -62.85 38.15
C VAL A 132 -6.25 -63.07 39.00
N LYS A 133 -5.64 -62.01 39.51
CA LYS A 133 -4.48 -62.07 40.40
C LYS A 133 -4.83 -62.76 41.72
N ASP A 134 -5.98 -62.44 42.30
CA ASP A 134 -6.48 -63.08 43.53
C ASP A 134 -6.73 -64.58 43.31
N ILE A 135 -7.38 -64.96 42.21
CA ILE A 135 -7.59 -66.37 41.85
C ILE A 135 -6.25 -67.11 41.69
N MET A 136 -5.24 -66.49 41.07
CA MET A 136 -3.91 -67.12 40.94
C MET A 136 -3.22 -67.29 42.30
N ALA A 137 -3.44 -66.38 43.25
CA ALA A 137 -2.92 -66.52 44.61
C ALA A 137 -3.57 -67.72 45.33
N GLU A 138 -4.89 -67.89 45.19
CA GLU A 138 -5.62 -69.05 45.73
C GLU A 138 -5.13 -70.37 45.12
N VAL A 139 -5.01 -70.43 43.78
CA VAL A 139 -4.50 -71.62 43.07
C VAL A 139 -3.07 -71.97 43.52
N ASN A 140 -2.24 -70.97 43.76
CA ASN A 140 -0.89 -71.18 44.29
C ASN A 140 -0.94 -71.78 45.71
N GLU A 141 -1.81 -71.26 46.59
CA GLU A 141 -1.99 -71.79 47.94
C GLU A 141 -2.49 -73.25 47.93
N GLU A 142 -3.47 -73.57 47.08
CA GLU A 142 -3.95 -74.95 46.92
C GLU A 142 -2.85 -75.88 46.40
N THR A 143 -2.03 -75.41 45.45
CA THR A 143 -0.91 -76.20 44.92
C THR A 143 0.14 -76.50 45.99
N VAL A 144 0.40 -75.55 46.90
CA VAL A 144 1.27 -75.76 48.07
C VAL A 144 0.69 -76.83 49.00
N LYS A 145 -0.61 -76.77 49.32
CA LYS A 145 -1.30 -77.78 50.14
C LYS A 145 -1.24 -79.18 49.50
N ILE A 146 -1.42 -79.28 48.18
CA ILE A 146 -1.28 -80.55 47.46
C ILE A 146 0.13 -81.11 47.61
N ASN A 147 1.16 -80.27 47.47
CA ASN A 147 2.54 -80.69 47.62
C ASN A 147 2.83 -81.25 49.04
N GLU A 148 2.27 -80.62 50.07
CA GLU A 148 2.34 -81.14 51.45
C GLU A 148 1.67 -82.51 51.59
N LEU A 149 0.45 -82.69 51.04
CA LEU A 149 -0.25 -83.97 51.06
C LEU A 149 0.52 -85.07 50.32
N VAL A 150 1.12 -84.76 49.17
CA VAL A 150 1.96 -85.69 48.41
C VAL A 150 3.15 -86.17 49.24
N ASN A 151 3.76 -85.28 50.04
CA ASN A 151 4.84 -85.65 50.96
C ASN A 151 4.34 -86.57 52.10
N VAL A 152 3.15 -86.33 52.62
CA VAL A 152 2.53 -87.21 53.64
C VAL A 152 2.26 -88.60 53.06
N ILE A 153 1.68 -88.70 51.86
CA ILE A 153 1.43 -89.99 51.20
C ILE A 153 2.73 -90.73 50.93
N LYS A 154 3.80 -90.03 50.53
CA LYS A 154 5.14 -90.62 50.39
C LYS A 154 5.62 -91.26 51.69
N SER A 155 5.48 -90.53 52.80
CA SER A 155 5.85 -91.01 54.12
C SER A 155 5.04 -92.25 54.53
N VAL A 156 3.74 -92.26 54.28
CA VAL A 156 2.86 -93.40 54.54
C VAL A 156 3.25 -94.61 53.67
N ALA A 157 3.55 -94.41 52.39
CA ALA A 157 4.02 -95.48 51.50
C ALA A 157 5.36 -96.07 51.98
N ASP A 158 6.30 -95.22 52.40
CA ASP A 158 7.59 -95.66 52.96
C ASP A 158 7.42 -96.44 54.28
N GLN A 159 6.54 -95.97 55.17
CA GLN A 159 6.19 -96.67 56.41
C GLN A 159 5.52 -98.02 56.13
N THR A 160 4.57 -98.06 55.19
CA THR A 160 3.86 -99.29 54.80
C THR A 160 4.82 -100.30 54.20
N ASN A 161 5.76 -99.86 53.36
CA ASN A 161 6.81 -100.70 52.80
C ASN A 161 7.71 -101.31 53.90
N LEU A 162 8.10 -100.52 54.90
CA LEU A 162 8.88 -100.98 56.05
C LEU A 162 8.11 -101.97 56.94
N LEU A 163 6.83 -101.69 57.21
CA LEU A 163 5.91 -102.59 57.93
C LEU A 163 5.76 -103.93 57.21
N SER A 164 5.58 -103.88 55.89
CA SER A 164 5.47 -105.06 55.06
C SER A 164 6.74 -105.89 55.03
N LEU A 165 7.90 -105.23 54.94
CA LEU A 165 9.19 -105.89 55.01
C LEU A 165 9.39 -106.63 56.35
N ASN A 166 9.04 -105.98 57.47
CA ASN A 166 9.09 -106.60 58.79
C ASN A 166 8.13 -107.81 58.88
N ALA A 167 6.94 -107.70 58.28
CA ALA A 167 5.98 -108.81 58.23
C ALA A 167 6.47 -109.97 57.35
N SER A 168 7.09 -109.71 56.19
CA SER A 168 7.71 -110.75 55.34
C SER A 168 8.86 -111.46 56.08
N ILE A 169 9.67 -110.72 56.85
CA ILE A 169 10.75 -111.29 57.68
C ILE A 169 10.17 -112.23 58.75
N GLU A 170 9.14 -111.80 59.48
CA GLU A 170 8.56 -112.60 60.56
C GLU A 170 7.76 -113.81 60.01
N ALA A 171 7.13 -113.67 58.85
CA ALA A 171 6.48 -114.77 58.14
C ALA A 171 7.50 -115.82 57.64
N ALA A 172 8.68 -115.39 57.16
CA ALA A 172 9.78 -116.30 56.82
C ALA A 172 10.33 -117.02 58.06
N ARG A 173 10.32 -116.35 59.22
CA ARG A 173 10.76 -116.88 60.52
C ARG A 173 9.83 -117.97 61.07
N ALA A 174 8.54 -117.90 60.76
CA ALA A 174 7.51 -118.88 61.15
C ALA A 174 7.48 -120.16 60.29
N GLY A 175 8.34 -120.27 59.26
CA GLY A 175 8.49 -121.48 58.45
C GLY A 175 7.23 -121.84 57.65
N GLU A 176 6.83 -123.12 57.61
CA GLU A 176 5.65 -123.59 56.84
C GLU A 176 4.32 -122.95 57.30
N ASN A 177 4.18 -122.60 58.58
CA ASN A 177 2.97 -121.97 59.11
C ASN A 177 2.83 -120.49 58.70
N GLY A 178 3.91 -119.84 58.26
CA GLY A 178 3.94 -118.43 57.85
C GLY A 178 3.74 -118.18 56.36
N ARG A 179 3.67 -119.24 55.53
CA ARG A 179 3.64 -119.15 54.07
C ARG A 179 2.53 -118.24 53.52
N GLY A 180 1.31 -118.34 54.07
CA GLY A 180 0.19 -117.48 53.67
C GLY A 180 0.40 -116.00 54.01
N PHE A 181 1.00 -115.71 55.18
CA PHE A 181 1.33 -114.35 55.60
C PHE A 181 2.49 -113.75 54.79
N ALA A 182 3.47 -114.55 54.38
CA ALA A 182 4.58 -114.10 53.55
C ALA A 182 4.10 -113.60 52.17
N VAL A 183 3.14 -114.31 51.56
CA VAL A 183 2.55 -113.88 50.28
C VAL A 183 1.80 -112.56 50.42
N VAL A 184 1.03 -112.38 51.50
CA VAL A 184 0.30 -111.12 51.76
C VAL A 184 1.28 -109.97 52.02
N ALA A 185 2.35 -110.21 52.77
CA ALA A 185 3.37 -109.21 53.05
C ALA A 185 4.19 -108.83 51.81
N ASP A 186 4.47 -109.75 50.90
CA ASP A 186 5.10 -109.41 49.62
C ASP A 186 4.16 -108.62 48.69
N GLU A 187 2.85 -108.88 48.74
CA GLU A 187 1.85 -108.14 47.96
C GLU A 187 1.64 -106.71 48.51
N ILE A 188 1.59 -106.53 49.83
CA ILE A 188 1.54 -105.21 50.48
C ILE A 188 2.82 -104.42 50.17
N LYS A 189 3.98 -105.08 50.14
CA LYS A 189 5.26 -104.47 49.81
C LYS A 189 5.24 -103.93 48.37
N LYS A 190 4.83 -104.75 47.40
CA LYS A 190 4.68 -104.31 46.00
C LYS A 190 3.69 -103.16 45.86
N LEU A 191 2.59 -103.19 46.61
CA LEU A 191 1.60 -102.10 46.60
C LEU A 191 2.19 -100.79 47.15
N ALA A 192 2.99 -100.86 48.21
CA ALA A 192 3.68 -99.71 48.79
C ALA A 192 4.76 -99.14 47.85
N GLU A 193 5.55 -100.00 47.20
CA GLU A 193 6.52 -99.61 46.16
C GLU A 193 5.82 -98.94 44.96
N SER A 194 4.72 -99.52 44.48
CA SER A 194 3.90 -98.94 43.41
C SER A 194 3.30 -97.59 43.81
N THR A 195 2.80 -97.46 45.05
CA THR A 195 2.28 -96.19 45.58
C THR A 195 3.37 -95.12 45.60
N LYS A 196 4.59 -95.47 46.03
CA LYS A 196 5.74 -94.54 46.03
C LYS A 196 6.09 -94.05 44.63
N GLU A 197 6.08 -94.94 43.64
CA GLU A 197 6.31 -94.58 42.24
C GLU A 197 5.24 -93.61 41.73
N GLN A 198 3.95 -93.87 42.02
CA GLN A 198 2.85 -92.97 41.66
C GLN A 198 2.97 -91.60 42.35
N VAL A 199 3.34 -91.57 43.63
CA VAL A 199 3.58 -90.34 44.39
C VAL A 199 4.72 -89.51 43.78
N ASP A 200 5.80 -90.15 43.32
CA ASP A 200 6.89 -89.46 42.64
C ASP A 200 6.47 -88.90 41.26
N ILE A 201 5.55 -89.57 40.54
CA ILE A 201 4.94 -89.03 39.32
C ILE A 201 4.08 -87.81 39.65
N ILE A 202 3.20 -87.89 40.65
CA ILE A 202 2.35 -86.76 41.07
C ILE A 202 3.21 -85.56 41.49
N ARG A 203 4.28 -85.79 42.26
CA ARG A 203 5.22 -84.73 42.65
C ARG A 203 5.78 -83.97 41.45
N LYS A 204 6.23 -84.67 40.40
CA LYS A 204 6.72 -84.03 39.16
C LYS A 204 5.64 -83.19 38.47
N ILE A 205 4.39 -83.67 38.48
CA ILE A 205 3.25 -82.91 37.92
C ILE A 205 3.01 -81.63 38.74
N VAL A 206 3.03 -81.72 40.07
CA VAL A 206 2.86 -80.57 40.99
C VAL A 206 3.99 -79.56 40.84
N GLU A 207 5.24 -80.00 40.73
CA GLU A 207 6.40 -79.13 40.44
C GLU A 207 6.22 -78.41 39.08
N GLY A 208 5.78 -79.14 38.05
CA GLY A 208 5.46 -78.56 36.75
C GLY A 208 4.30 -77.57 36.79
N LEU A 209 3.27 -77.84 37.60
CA LEU A 209 2.13 -76.95 37.81
C LEU A 209 2.55 -75.66 38.52
N ASN A 210 3.35 -75.76 39.59
CA ASN A 210 3.90 -74.61 40.30
C ASN A 210 4.74 -73.72 39.36
N GLY A 211 5.58 -74.32 38.51
CA GLY A 211 6.31 -73.58 37.47
C GLY A 211 5.39 -72.82 36.51
N LYS A 212 4.26 -73.40 36.11
CA LYS A 212 3.26 -72.72 35.26
C LYS A 212 2.52 -71.60 35.99
N ILE A 213 2.18 -71.79 37.28
CA ILE A 213 1.52 -70.77 38.11
C ILE A 213 2.43 -69.55 38.28
N ASN A 214 3.71 -69.75 38.63
CA ASN A 214 4.67 -68.65 38.75
C ASN A 214 4.83 -67.88 37.44
N LYS A 215 4.84 -68.60 36.31
CA LYS A 215 4.90 -67.97 34.99
C LYS A 215 3.63 -67.15 34.71
N ALA A 216 2.44 -67.68 35.00
CA ALA A 216 1.17 -66.97 34.84
C ALA A 216 1.10 -65.72 35.72
N SER A 217 1.53 -65.81 36.98
CA SER A 217 1.61 -64.67 37.91
C SER A 217 2.55 -63.57 37.37
N GLY A 218 3.72 -63.96 36.86
CA GLY A 218 4.64 -63.00 36.22
C GLY A 218 4.06 -62.33 34.96
N GLU A 219 3.24 -63.05 34.18
CA GLU A 219 2.52 -62.46 33.05
C GLU A 219 1.43 -61.49 33.50
N ILE A 220 0.70 -61.78 34.58
CA ILE A 220 -0.29 -60.88 35.17
C ILE A 220 0.37 -59.58 35.65
N ASP A 221 1.48 -59.66 36.39
CA ASP A 221 2.21 -58.47 36.84
C ASP A 221 2.71 -57.62 35.65
N ARG A 222 3.06 -58.26 34.52
CA ARG A 222 3.43 -57.55 33.30
C ARG A 222 2.23 -56.85 32.66
N VAL A 223 1.06 -57.48 32.65
CA VAL A 223 -0.18 -56.88 32.14
C VAL A 223 -0.58 -55.66 32.98
N VAL A 224 -0.51 -55.74 34.31
CA VAL A 224 -0.78 -54.59 35.21
C VAL A 224 0.11 -53.40 34.87
N LYS A 225 1.43 -53.62 34.72
CA LYS A 225 2.37 -52.56 34.32
C LYS A 225 2.04 -51.93 32.96
N ASN A 226 1.55 -52.72 32.00
CA ASN A 226 1.14 -52.21 30.69
C ASN A 226 -0.11 -51.33 30.80
N PHE A 227 -1.05 -51.68 31.68
CA PHE A 227 -2.23 -50.86 31.93
C PHE A 227 -1.90 -49.55 32.64
N ASP A 228 -0.97 -49.56 33.60
CA ASP A 228 -0.47 -48.32 34.24
C ASP A 228 0.15 -47.37 33.21
N ALA A 229 0.97 -47.91 32.29
CA ALA A 229 1.51 -47.13 31.17
C ALA A 229 0.40 -46.59 30.25
N SER A 230 -0.63 -47.39 29.99
CA SER A 230 -1.79 -46.97 29.18
C SER A 230 -2.57 -45.83 29.83
N LYS A 231 -2.78 -45.86 31.16
CA LYS A 231 -3.38 -44.73 31.89
C LYS A 231 -2.56 -43.45 31.75
N ALA A 232 -1.23 -43.55 31.87
CA ALA A 232 -0.35 -42.40 31.71
C ALA A 232 -0.48 -41.78 30.31
N SER A 233 -0.46 -42.60 29.25
CA SER A 233 -0.64 -42.13 27.88
C SER A 233 -2.02 -41.52 27.63
N ILE A 234 -3.07 -42.07 28.23
CA ILE A 234 -4.43 -41.50 28.14
C ILE A 234 -4.48 -40.12 28.81
N ASN A 235 -3.89 -39.96 29.99
CA ASN A 235 -3.83 -38.66 30.67
C ASN A 235 -3.06 -37.62 29.86
N GLU A 236 -1.96 -38.02 29.21
CA GLU A 236 -1.20 -37.15 28.30
C GLU A 236 -2.05 -36.74 27.09
N ALA A 237 -2.76 -37.67 26.47
CA ALA A 237 -3.67 -37.38 25.36
C ALA A 237 -4.79 -36.41 25.75
N THR A 238 -5.41 -36.61 26.92
CA THR A 238 -6.42 -35.71 27.48
C THR A 238 -5.88 -34.29 27.67
N SER A 239 -4.67 -34.16 28.24
CA SER A 239 -4.00 -32.86 28.39
C SER A 239 -3.74 -32.18 27.05
N GLY A 240 -3.26 -32.93 26.05
CA GLY A 240 -3.06 -32.43 24.69
C GLY A 240 -4.34 -31.93 24.03
N ILE A 241 -5.46 -32.64 24.21
CA ILE A 241 -6.79 -32.24 23.73
C ILE A 241 -7.24 -30.92 24.38
N PHE A 242 -7.05 -30.76 25.70
CA PHE A 242 -7.37 -29.50 26.38
C PHE A 242 -6.52 -28.33 25.89
N GLN A 243 -5.24 -28.54 25.61
CA GLN A 243 -4.36 -27.52 25.03
C GLN A 243 -4.84 -27.11 23.63
N ILE A 244 -5.19 -28.07 22.77
CA ILE A 244 -5.75 -27.80 21.44
C ILE A 244 -7.04 -26.99 21.56
N SER A 245 -7.95 -27.37 22.45
CA SER A 245 -9.19 -26.62 22.70
C SER A 245 -8.93 -25.18 23.16
N GLY A 246 -7.92 -24.96 23.99
CA GLY A 246 -7.52 -23.62 24.43
C GLY A 246 -6.96 -22.77 23.29
N ILE A 247 -6.12 -23.34 22.44
CA ILE A 247 -5.59 -22.68 21.24
C ILE A 247 -6.75 -22.30 20.31
N MET A 248 -7.67 -23.22 20.05
CA MET A 248 -8.86 -22.97 19.21
C MET A 248 -9.70 -21.80 19.73
N SER A 249 -9.96 -21.74 21.03
CA SER A 249 -10.69 -20.63 21.64
C SER A 249 -9.97 -19.29 21.47
N SER A 250 -8.64 -19.27 21.54
CA SER A 250 -7.84 -18.07 21.33
C SER A 250 -7.88 -17.59 19.87
N VAL A 251 -7.86 -18.54 18.92
CA VAL A 251 -8.00 -18.23 17.50
C VAL A 251 -9.40 -17.68 17.19
N GLU A 252 -10.47 -18.24 17.77
CA GLU A 252 -11.83 -17.71 17.60
C GLU A 252 -11.97 -16.28 18.15
N SER A 253 -11.33 -15.98 19.29
CA SER A 253 -11.26 -14.61 19.80
C SER A 253 -10.50 -13.68 18.83
N SER A 254 -9.47 -14.18 18.15
CA SER A 254 -8.72 -13.41 17.16
C SER A 254 -9.59 -13.12 15.93
N PHE A 255 -10.39 -14.08 15.46
CA PHE A 255 -11.35 -13.84 14.38
C PHE A 255 -12.39 -12.78 14.73
N THR A 256 -12.90 -12.78 15.97
CA THR A 256 -13.82 -11.73 16.44
C THR A 256 -13.19 -10.34 16.33
N SER A 257 -11.92 -10.20 16.73
CA SER A 257 -11.19 -8.93 16.61
C SER A 257 -10.92 -8.55 15.15
N ILE A 258 -10.60 -9.51 14.28
CA ILE A 258 -10.39 -9.25 12.85
C ILE A 258 -11.70 -8.79 12.21
N SER A 259 -12.85 -9.39 12.55
CA SER A 259 -14.16 -8.93 12.08
C SER A 259 -14.44 -7.47 12.46
N ALA A 260 -14.13 -7.07 13.70
CA ALA A 260 -14.28 -5.67 14.11
C ALA A 260 -13.37 -4.73 13.29
N ASN A 261 -12.13 -5.13 13.03
CA ASN A 261 -11.21 -4.35 12.20
C ASN A 261 -11.68 -4.25 10.74
N VAL A 262 -12.30 -5.30 10.21
CA VAL A 262 -12.89 -5.32 8.85
C VAL A 262 -14.06 -4.35 8.76
N GLU A 263 -14.93 -4.29 9.77
CA GLU A 263 -16.02 -3.30 9.85
C GLU A 263 -15.47 -1.87 9.89
N GLU A 264 -14.44 -1.61 10.70
CA GLU A 264 -13.78 -0.30 10.79
C GLU A 264 -13.08 0.09 9.47
N GLN A 265 -12.38 -0.84 8.82
CA GLN A 265 -11.78 -0.62 7.51
C GLN A 265 -12.83 -0.33 6.44
N THR A 266 -13.97 -1.01 6.48
CA THR A 266 -15.08 -0.76 5.56
C THR A 266 -15.59 0.66 5.71
N ALA A 267 -15.86 1.09 6.95
CA ALA A 267 -16.31 2.46 7.24
C ALA A 267 -15.28 3.51 6.79
N THR A 268 -14.01 3.28 7.08
CA THR A 268 -12.91 4.19 6.69
C THR A 268 -12.77 4.28 5.18
N THR A 269 -12.91 3.17 4.46
CA THR A 269 -12.81 3.13 2.99
C THR A 269 -13.99 3.86 2.34
N GLN A 270 -15.19 3.75 2.92
CA GLN A 270 -16.35 4.53 2.49
C GLN A 270 -16.13 6.04 2.70
N GLU A 271 -15.55 6.44 3.84
CA GLU A 271 -15.19 7.84 4.09
C GLU A 271 -14.13 8.35 3.10
N ILE A 272 -13.09 7.56 2.83
CA ILE A 272 -12.08 7.87 1.82
C ILE A 272 -12.74 8.06 0.45
N THR A 273 -13.64 7.17 0.06
CA THR A 273 -14.36 7.26 -1.23
C THR A 273 -15.19 8.56 -1.31
N ALA A 274 -15.89 8.92 -0.24
CA ALA A 274 -16.62 10.19 -0.18
C ALA A 274 -15.69 11.41 -0.28
N ASN A 275 -14.55 11.38 0.42
CA ASN A 275 -13.54 12.44 0.36
C ASN A 275 -12.93 12.58 -1.04
N ILE A 276 -12.70 11.47 -1.75
CA ILE A 276 -12.21 11.48 -3.14
C ILE A 276 -13.21 12.17 -4.06
N MET A 277 -14.51 11.88 -3.90
CA MET A 277 -15.57 12.56 -4.68
C MET A 277 -15.57 14.07 -4.42
N GLU A 278 -15.48 14.48 -3.15
CA GLU A 278 -15.42 15.91 -2.80
C GLU A 278 -14.16 16.60 -3.36
N ILE A 279 -13.01 15.93 -3.28
CA ILE A 279 -11.74 16.44 -3.84
C ILE A 279 -11.85 16.55 -5.36
N ASN A 280 -12.48 15.58 -6.03
CA ASN A 280 -12.69 15.62 -7.47
C ASN A 280 -13.57 16.81 -7.89
N ASP A 281 -14.68 17.05 -7.18
CA ASP A 281 -15.55 18.20 -7.43
C ASP A 281 -14.80 19.52 -7.22
N LYS A 282 -14.05 19.63 -6.11
CA LYS A 282 -13.21 20.80 -5.83
C LYS A 282 -12.12 21.00 -6.88
N SER A 283 -11.47 19.93 -7.34
CA SER A 283 -10.45 19.99 -8.38
C SER A 283 -11.04 20.47 -9.71
N SER A 284 -12.23 20.00 -10.07
CA SER A 284 -12.96 20.49 -11.25
C SER A 284 -13.29 21.99 -11.14
N VAL A 285 -13.70 22.46 -9.97
CA VAL A 285 -13.95 23.89 -9.72
C VAL A 285 -12.66 24.71 -9.83
N ILE A 286 -11.55 24.22 -9.27
CA ILE A 286 -10.24 24.90 -9.37
C ILE A 286 -9.80 24.97 -10.83
N LYS A 287 -9.91 23.88 -11.60
CA LYS A 287 -9.58 23.86 -13.03
C LYS A 287 -10.36 24.92 -13.80
N GLU A 288 -11.67 25.01 -13.58
CA GLU A 288 -12.51 26.04 -14.19
C GLU A 288 -12.08 27.45 -13.77
N LYS A 289 -11.80 27.67 -12.49
CA LYS A 289 -11.36 28.98 -11.97
C LYS A 289 -9.99 29.40 -12.50
N THR A 290 -9.05 28.46 -12.64
CA THR A 290 -7.75 28.69 -13.27
C THR A 290 -7.95 29.10 -14.73
N ASN A 291 -8.84 28.42 -15.46
CA ASN A 291 -9.14 28.75 -16.85
C ASN A 291 -9.78 30.15 -16.99
N GLN A 292 -10.76 30.48 -16.14
CA GLN A 292 -11.37 31.81 -16.08
C GLN A 292 -10.36 32.91 -15.74
N THR A 293 -9.42 32.62 -14.83
CA THR A 293 -8.35 33.53 -14.45
C THR A 293 -7.44 33.81 -15.62
N GLY A 294 -6.98 32.75 -16.32
CA GLY A 294 -6.15 32.89 -17.52
C GLY A 294 -6.82 33.71 -18.63
N GLN A 295 -8.09 33.43 -18.93
CA GLN A 295 -8.87 34.24 -19.88
C GLN A 295 -8.96 35.71 -19.44
N SER A 296 -9.21 35.96 -18.15
CA SER A 296 -9.29 37.33 -17.62
C SER A 296 -7.96 38.08 -17.73
N PHE A 297 -6.83 37.40 -17.48
CA PHE A 297 -5.50 37.97 -17.69
C PHE A 297 -5.26 38.32 -19.17
N TYR A 298 -5.67 37.44 -20.08
CA TYR A 298 -5.61 37.72 -21.51
C TYR A 298 -6.48 38.93 -21.89
N ASP A 299 -7.74 38.97 -21.47
CA ASP A 299 -8.66 40.08 -21.78
C ASP A 299 -8.15 41.43 -21.23
N VAL A 300 -7.60 41.43 -20.02
CA VAL A 300 -6.96 42.63 -19.44
C VAL A 300 -5.76 43.07 -20.28
N SER A 301 -4.93 42.13 -20.75
CA SER A 301 -3.79 42.46 -21.60
C SER A 301 -4.21 43.12 -22.92
N VAL A 302 -5.31 42.65 -23.53
CA VAL A 302 -5.86 43.24 -24.76
C VAL A 302 -6.36 44.67 -24.51
N LYS A 303 -7.07 44.90 -23.40
CA LYS A 303 -7.55 46.25 -23.04
C LYS A 303 -6.42 47.23 -22.72
N ILE A 304 -5.37 46.76 -22.05
CA ILE A 304 -4.19 47.59 -21.78
C ILE A 304 -3.47 47.93 -23.09
N ASP A 305 -3.35 46.97 -24.01
CA ASP A 305 -2.80 47.21 -25.35
C ASP A 305 -3.65 48.22 -26.15
N GLU A 306 -4.97 48.19 -26.03
CA GLU A 306 -5.86 49.19 -26.64
C GLU A 306 -5.62 50.60 -26.08
N VAL A 307 -5.47 50.74 -24.75
CA VAL A 307 -5.13 52.03 -24.11
C VAL A 307 -3.77 52.52 -24.59
N ARG A 308 -2.79 51.62 -24.70
CA ARG A 308 -1.44 51.91 -25.22
C ARG A 308 -1.51 52.47 -26.64
N LEU A 309 -2.24 51.80 -27.53
CA LEU A 309 -2.39 52.21 -28.93
C LEU A 309 -3.16 53.52 -29.07
N ASN A 310 -4.17 53.76 -28.23
CA ASN A 310 -4.89 55.03 -28.22
C ASN A 310 -4.01 56.20 -27.73
N ALA A 311 -3.14 55.97 -26.76
CA ALA A 311 -2.19 56.98 -26.28
C ALA A 311 -1.19 57.41 -27.38
N LEU A 312 -0.83 56.49 -28.29
CA LEU A 312 0.04 56.80 -29.43
C LEU A 312 -0.52 57.86 -30.36
N ASN A 313 -1.84 57.92 -30.56
CA ASN A 313 -2.48 58.93 -31.40
C ASN A 313 -2.22 60.37 -30.93
N PHE A 314 -1.77 60.53 -29.68
CA PHE A 314 -1.47 61.81 -29.07
C PHE A 314 0.04 62.01 -28.81
N ALA A 315 0.86 60.99 -29.03
CA ALA A 315 2.31 61.03 -28.81
C ALA A 315 3.05 61.50 -30.08
N ASN A 316 4.20 62.16 -29.90
CA ASN A 316 5.06 62.52 -31.02
C ASN A 316 5.89 61.31 -31.47
N GLU A 317 5.46 60.65 -32.55
CA GLU A 317 6.10 59.44 -33.12
C GLU A 317 7.57 59.63 -33.55
N ARG A 318 8.10 60.86 -33.52
CA ARG A 318 9.49 61.16 -33.91
C ARG A 318 10.50 61.01 -32.78
N ASP A 319 10.07 60.80 -31.53
CA ASP A 319 10.99 60.56 -30.42
C ASP A 319 11.54 59.12 -30.47
N PRO A 320 12.86 58.93 -30.68
CA PRO A 320 13.48 57.60 -30.72
C PRO A 320 13.27 56.80 -29.43
N TRP A 321 13.18 57.46 -28.26
CA TRP A 321 12.95 56.78 -26.98
C TRP A 321 11.57 56.14 -26.92
N VAL A 322 10.54 56.87 -27.35
CA VAL A 322 9.16 56.38 -27.41
C VAL A 322 9.02 55.22 -28.40
N MET A 323 9.72 55.29 -29.53
CA MET A 323 9.68 54.24 -30.54
C MET A 323 10.33 52.94 -30.08
N ILE A 324 11.46 53.01 -29.35
CA ILE A 324 12.11 51.83 -28.80
C ILE A 324 11.19 51.13 -27.80
N ASP A 325 10.64 51.85 -26.83
CA ASP A 325 9.74 51.27 -25.84
C ASP A 325 8.49 50.66 -26.49
N LEU A 326 7.96 51.35 -27.50
CA LEU A 326 6.81 50.85 -28.23
C LEU A 326 7.10 49.54 -28.97
N THR A 327 8.25 49.43 -29.61
CA THR A 327 8.65 48.23 -30.36
C THR A 327 9.02 47.07 -29.46
N ILE A 328 9.63 47.30 -28.29
CA ILE A 328 9.84 46.28 -27.27
C ILE A 328 8.49 45.67 -26.87
N THR A 329 7.51 46.50 -26.52
CA THR A 329 6.19 46.01 -26.10
C THR A 329 5.45 45.29 -27.24
N ASP A 330 5.58 45.72 -28.50
CA ASP A 330 5.00 45.00 -29.65
C ASP A 330 5.52 43.56 -29.75
N HIS A 331 6.81 43.34 -29.52
CA HIS A 331 7.42 42.00 -29.55
C HIS A 331 6.95 41.14 -28.38
N LEU A 332 6.93 41.71 -27.17
CA LEU A 332 6.44 41.00 -25.98
C LEU A 332 4.97 40.60 -26.13
N MET A 333 4.14 41.47 -26.73
CA MET A 333 2.73 41.17 -27.00
C MET A 333 2.56 40.04 -28.01
N TRP A 334 3.43 39.90 -29.01
CA TRP A 334 3.41 38.75 -29.91
C TRP A 334 3.74 37.43 -29.20
N LYS A 335 4.78 37.41 -28.35
CA LYS A 335 5.10 36.25 -27.49
C LYS A 335 3.88 35.89 -26.65
N TRP A 336 3.27 36.87 -26.00
CA TRP A 336 2.11 36.73 -25.14
C TRP A 336 0.89 36.15 -25.87
N ARG A 337 0.63 36.59 -27.11
CA ARG A 337 -0.46 36.03 -27.94
C ARG A 337 -0.23 34.57 -28.27
N VAL A 338 0.99 34.18 -28.65
CA VAL A 338 1.32 32.76 -28.94
C VAL A 338 1.21 31.90 -27.68
N TYR A 339 1.67 32.41 -26.53
CA TYR A 339 1.50 31.76 -25.23
C TYR A 339 0.02 31.51 -24.91
N ASN A 340 -0.83 32.55 -25.02
CA ASN A 340 -2.26 32.42 -24.72
C ASN A 340 -3.03 31.57 -25.75
N MET A 341 -2.55 31.50 -26.99
CA MET A 341 -3.08 30.55 -27.98
C MET A 341 -2.79 29.11 -27.56
N ILE A 342 -1.57 28.81 -27.12
CA ILE A 342 -1.21 27.47 -26.61
C ILE A 342 -2.09 27.08 -25.41
N LEU A 343 -2.42 28.06 -24.55
CA LEU A 343 -3.36 27.87 -23.44
C LEU A 343 -4.85 27.83 -23.85
N GLY A 344 -5.19 28.14 -25.10
CA GLY A 344 -6.55 28.09 -25.64
C GLY A 344 -7.41 29.34 -25.43
N TYR A 345 -6.81 30.48 -25.05
CA TYR A 345 -7.55 31.73 -24.80
C TYR A 345 -7.73 32.61 -26.04
N VAL A 346 -6.98 32.36 -27.11
CA VAL A 346 -7.05 33.10 -28.37
C VAL A 346 -6.70 32.23 -29.56
N ASP A 347 -7.43 32.39 -30.66
CA ASP A 347 -7.08 31.82 -31.96
C ASP A 347 -6.25 32.82 -32.78
N LEU A 348 -5.14 32.36 -33.35
CA LEU A 348 -4.28 33.16 -34.20
C LEU A 348 -4.24 32.60 -35.63
N ASP A 349 -4.26 33.49 -36.62
CA ASP A 349 -3.97 33.13 -38.00
C ASP A 349 -2.47 33.35 -38.28
N PRO A 350 -1.72 32.33 -38.75
CA PRO A 350 -0.30 32.46 -39.11
C PRO A 350 0.00 33.62 -40.06
N LYS A 351 -0.96 34.05 -40.88
CA LYS A 351 -0.82 35.17 -41.82
C LYS A 351 -0.71 36.53 -41.12
N THR A 352 -1.17 36.64 -39.88
CA THR A 352 -1.17 37.91 -39.12
C THR A 352 0.19 38.29 -38.55
N VAL A 353 1.11 37.33 -38.40
CA VAL A 353 2.44 37.52 -37.79
C VAL A 353 3.34 38.47 -38.62
N GLY A 354 3.06 38.63 -39.92
CA GLY A 354 3.85 39.48 -40.81
C GLY A 354 5.32 39.04 -40.93
N ASP A 355 6.12 39.86 -41.62
CA ASP A 355 7.57 39.70 -41.70
C ASP A 355 8.30 40.75 -40.86
N HIS A 356 9.51 40.42 -40.40
CA HIS A 356 10.37 41.27 -39.59
C HIS A 356 10.74 42.62 -40.24
N HIS A 357 10.64 42.80 -41.57
CA HIS A 357 10.77 44.11 -42.22
C HIS A 357 9.45 44.89 -42.31
N SER A 358 8.31 44.19 -42.26
CA SER A 358 6.98 44.79 -42.37
C SER A 358 6.40 45.26 -41.02
N CYS A 359 6.98 44.78 -39.91
CA CYS A 359 6.60 45.16 -38.55
C CYS A 359 7.06 46.59 -38.22
N ARG A 360 6.54 47.17 -37.13
CA ARG A 360 6.85 48.55 -36.72
C ARG A 360 8.35 48.76 -36.48
N LEU A 361 9.01 47.80 -35.82
CA LEU A 361 10.46 47.82 -35.60
C LEU A 361 11.22 47.80 -36.92
N GLY A 362 10.91 46.86 -37.81
CA GLY A 362 11.57 46.72 -39.11
C GLY A 362 11.48 48.00 -39.94
N LYS A 363 10.30 48.61 -40.01
CA LYS A 363 10.10 49.89 -40.70
C LYS A 363 10.91 51.01 -40.05
N TRP A 364 10.87 51.13 -38.73
CA TRP A 364 11.60 52.19 -38.02
C TRP A 364 13.12 52.06 -38.17
N LEU A 365 13.67 50.85 -38.08
CA LEU A 365 15.10 50.59 -38.25
C LEU A 365 15.60 51.07 -39.64
N THR A 366 14.78 50.97 -40.69
CA THR A 366 15.15 51.49 -42.03
C THR A 366 15.19 53.02 -42.10
N THR A 367 14.57 53.73 -41.16
CA THR A 367 14.56 55.20 -41.10
C THR A 367 15.72 55.78 -40.30
N LEU A 368 16.44 54.95 -39.53
CA LEU A 368 17.59 55.34 -38.72
C LEU A 368 18.88 55.39 -39.55
N ASP A 369 19.07 56.46 -40.33
CA ASP A 369 20.37 56.75 -40.94
C ASP A 369 21.17 57.71 -40.04
N THR A 370 22.03 57.15 -39.19
CA THR A 370 22.76 57.92 -38.16
C THR A 370 24.21 58.22 -38.51
N GLY A 371 24.75 57.63 -39.59
CA GLY A 371 26.19 57.67 -39.88
C GLY A 371 27.11 57.11 -38.77
N ASN A 372 26.53 56.48 -37.73
CA ASN A 372 27.24 55.98 -36.55
C ASN A 372 27.41 54.45 -36.65
N GLY A 373 28.65 54.00 -36.88
CA GLY A 373 28.97 52.58 -37.06
C GLY A 373 28.63 51.69 -35.85
N LYS A 374 28.49 52.25 -34.63
CA LYS A 374 28.02 51.47 -33.46
C LYS A 374 26.52 51.17 -33.54
N ILE A 375 25.71 52.15 -33.96
CA ILE A 375 24.26 51.99 -34.14
C ILE A 375 24.00 51.00 -35.28
N THR A 376 24.68 51.16 -36.42
CA THR A 376 24.59 50.21 -37.54
C THR A 376 24.96 48.78 -37.11
N GLY A 377 25.99 48.62 -36.28
CA GLY A 377 26.39 47.32 -35.75
C GLY A 377 25.35 46.67 -34.81
N LEU A 378 24.60 47.45 -34.03
CA LEU A 378 23.50 46.94 -33.19
C LEU A 378 22.31 46.49 -34.05
N ILE A 379 21.96 47.25 -35.08
CA ILE A 379 20.87 46.93 -36.01
C ILE A 379 21.15 45.60 -36.73
N THR A 380 22.36 45.41 -37.25
CA THR A 380 22.75 44.15 -37.93
C THR A 380 22.73 42.94 -36.97
N LYS A 381 23.12 43.12 -35.71
CA LYS A 381 23.05 42.04 -34.71
C LYS A 381 21.62 41.62 -34.39
N MET A 382 20.65 42.53 -34.51
CA MET A 382 19.24 42.31 -34.20
C MET A 382 18.48 41.59 -35.33
N GLU A 383 18.95 41.68 -36.57
CA GLU A 383 18.26 41.18 -37.76
C GLU A 383 17.93 39.69 -37.69
N LYS A 384 18.93 38.85 -37.38
CA LYS A 384 18.76 37.41 -37.26
C LYS A 384 17.79 36.99 -36.14
N PRO A 385 17.99 37.39 -34.87
CA PRO A 385 17.06 37.01 -33.80
C PRO A 385 15.65 37.57 -34.03
N HIS A 386 15.51 38.76 -34.61
CA HIS A 386 14.20 39.34 -34.97
C HIS A 386 13.48 38.53 -36.06
N SER A 387 14.18 38.10 -37.11
CA SER A 387 13.61 37.23 -38.15
C SER A 387 13.15 35.89 -37.58
N LEU A 388 13.93 35.29 -36.68
CA LEU A 388 13.59 34.02 -36.03
C LEU A 388 12.30 34.11 -35.19
N ILE A 389 12.08 35.22 -34.46
CA ILE A 389 10.83 35.44 -33.71
C ILE A 389 9.61 35.32 -34.61
N HIS A 390 9.59 35.99 -35.76
CA HIS A 390 8.45 35.94 -36.69
C HIS A 390 8.28 34.55 -37.32
N GLN A 391 9.37 33.90 -37.72
CA GLN A 391 9.32 32.56 -38.30
C GLN A 391 8.81 31.52 -37.30
N ASP A 392 9.32 31.57 -36.07
CA ASP A 392 8.97 30.60 -35.03
C ASP A 392 7.55 30.86 -34.50
N ALA A 393 7.11 32.12 -34.39
CA ALA A 393 5.72 32.46 -34.10
C ALA A 393 4.76 31.89 -35.15
N LYS A 394 5.08 32.05 -36.45
CA LYS A 394 4.26 31.48 -37.53
C LYS A 394 4.19 29.95 -37.44
N LYS A 395 5.34 29.29 -37.24
CA LYS A 395 5.40 27.83 -37.10
C LYS A 395 4.66 27.34 -35.85
N ALA A 396 4.73 28.07 -34.74
CA ALA A 396 4.05 27.73 -33.50
C ALA A 396 2.53 27.74 -33.69
N ILE A 397 1.99 28.77 -34.35
CA ILE A 397 0.57 28.87 -34.70
C ILE A 397 0.16 27.74 -35.65
N GLU A 398 0.95 27.47 -36.68
CA GLU A 398 0.68 26.36 -37.60
C GLU A 398 0.72 24.98 -36.93
N ALA A 399 1.64 24.76 -35.98
CA ALA A 399 1.73 23.53 -35.21
C ALA A 399 0.50 23.35 -34.30
N TYR A 400 0.15 24.39 -33.55
CA TYR A 400 -1.03 24.40 -32.68
C TYR A 400 -2.33 24.16 -33.47
N ASN A 401 -2.51 24.84 -34.60
CA ASN A 401 -3.70 24.68 -35.45
C ASN A 401 -3.83 23.27 -36.07
N ARG A 402 -2.74 22.48 -36.09
CA ARG A 402 -2.75 21.07 -36.49
C ARG A 402 -2.87 20.08 -35.32
N GLY A 403 -3.02 20.59 -34.09
CA GLY A 403 -3.11 19.80 -32.86
C GLY A 403 -1.77 19.42 -32.23
N ASP A 404 -0.63 19.88 -32.76
CA ASP A 404 0.71 19.59 -32.23
C ASP A 404 1.12 20.66 -31.21
N VAL A 405 0.58 20.53 -29.99
CA VAL A 405 0.82 21.47 -28.89
C VAL A 405 2.26 21.39 -28.38
N GLU A 406 2.89 20.21 -28.40
CA GLU A 406 4.28 20.02 -27.95
C GLU A 406 5.27 20.81 -28.81
N THR A 407 5.13 20.72 -30.14
CA THR A 407 5.97 21.50 -31.05
C THR A 407 5.71 23.00 -30.90
N ALA A 408 4.45 23.41 -30.74
CA ALA A 408 4.10 24.81 -30.50
C ALA A 408 4.77 25.35 -29.20
N ASP A 409 4.76 24.57 -28.13
CA ASP A 409 5.39 24.93 -26.85
C ASP A 409 6.91 25.05 -26.94
N ARG A 410 7.56 24.12 -27.65
CA ARG A 410 9.01 24.20 -27.89
C ARG A 410 9.36 25.47 -28.67
N LEU A 411 8.58 25.80 -29.70
CA LEU A 411 8.78 27.01 -30.50
C LEU A 411 8.52 28.28 -29.68
N LEU A 412 7.58 28.27 -28.73
CA LEU A 412 7.38 29.37 -27.79
C LEU A 412 8.64 29.66 -26.95
N LYS A 413 9.34 28.63 -26.49
CA LYS A 413 10.62 28.79 -25.77
C LYS A 413 11.71 29.38 -26.65
N ASP A 414 11.74 29.01 -27.94
CA ASP A 414 12.66 29.61 -28.91
C ASP A 414 12.34 31.09 -29.20
N ILE A 415 11.05 31.42 -29.35
CA ILE A 415 10.56 32.80 -29.46
C ILE A 415 10.98 33.61 -28.24
N GLU A 416 10.83 33.05 -27.04
CA GLU A 416 11.20 33.71 -25.80
C GLU A 416 12.70 34.03 -25.74
N ARG A 417 13.57 33.05 -26.03
CA ARG A 417 15.02 33.25 -26.07
C ARG A 417 15.43 34.35 -27.06
N ASN A 418 14.86 34.32 -28.26
CA ASN A 418 15.16 35.31 -29.29
C ASN A 418 14.59 36.70 -28.93
N SER A 419 13.41 36.75 -28.29
CA SER A 419 12.77 38.01 -27.84
C SER A 419 13.63 38.71 -26.79
N HIS A 420 14.15 38.00 -25.79
CA HIS A 420 15.09 38.56 -24.82
C HIS A 420 16.31 39.18 -25.51
N THR A 421 16.89 38.46 -26.49
CA THR A 421 18.04 38.96 -27.26
C THR A 421 17.71 40.26 -28.02
N VAL A 422 16.52 40.36 -28.64
CA VAL A 422 16.09 41.57 -29.34
C VAL A 422 15.85 42.73 -28.37
N VAL A 423 15.21 42.47 -27.23
CA VAL A 423 14.95 43.47 -26.18
C VAL A 423 16.26 44.02 -25.61
N ASP A 424 17.24 43.16 -25.28
CA ASP A 424 18.56 43.59 -24.78
C ASP A 424 19.28 44.50 -25.79
N LEU A 425 19.21 44.17 -27.09
CA LEU A 425 19.80 44.97 -28.15
C LEU A 425 19.08 46.31 -28.35
N LEU A 426 17.75 46.35 -28.16
CA LEU A 426 16.95 47.59 -28.20
C LEU A 426 17.23 48.49 -27.01
N GLU A 427 17.40 47.93 -25.81
CA GLU A 427 17.82 48.69 -24.63
C GLU A 427 19.22 49.26 -24.78
N GLU A 428 20.15 48.52 -25.38
CA GLU A 428 21.49 49.04 -25.68
C GLU A 428 21.42 50.14 -26.77
N LEU A 429 20.58 49.97 -27.80
CA LEU A 429 20.35 51.01 -28.80
C LEU A 429 19.82 52.31 -28.16
N LYS A 430 18.91 52.18 -27.19
CA LYS A 430 18.33 53.28 -26.41
C LYS A 430 19.36 54.08 -25.60
N ARG A 431 20.47 53.44 -25.19
CA ARG A 431 21.57 54.11 -24.48
C ARG A 431 22.52 54.88 -25.41
N GLN A 432 22.49 54.56 -26.72
CA GLN A 432 23.39 55.14 -27.73
C GLN A 432 22.73 56.29 -28.52
N LEU A 433 21.40 56.44 -28.41
CA LEU A 433 20.58 57.51 -28.98
C LEU A 433 20.30 58.58 -27.91
#